data_AF-A0AAW4FAH6-F1
#
_entry.id   AF-A0AAW4FAH6-F1
#
_cell.length_a   1.000
_cell.length_b   1.000
_cell.length_c   1.000
_cell.angle_alpha   90.00
_cell.angle_beta   90.00
_cell.angle_gamma   90.00
#
_symmetry.space_group_name_H-M   'P 1'
#
loop_
_entity.id
_entity.type
_entity.pdbx_description
1 polymer ?
#
loop_
_entity_poly.entity_id
_entity_poly.type
_entity_poly.pdbx_seq_one_letter_code
_entity_poly.pdbx_strand_id
1 'polypeptide(L)'
;ITISENGKVTPPSHQHSEELIEFAIDYLKNNKKQGLMQRIGRCMGYLQVAAEIEALASGADKDSVVREALLRDFDNPPFKKVPAYWLHPGLTYLKVRI
;
A
#
# COMPACT_ATOMS: atom_id res chain seq x y z
N ILE A 1 1.12 -5.85 -10.19
CA ILE A 1 1.82 -4.60 -10.62
C ILE A 1 3.05 -4.89 -11.47
N THR A 2 3.35 -4.04 -12.46
CA THR A 2 4.61 -4.07 -13.24
C THR A 2 5.36 -2.77 -12.98
N ILE A 3 6.63 -2.85 -12.57
CA ILE A 3 7.49 -1.68 -12.34
C ILE A 3 8.37 -1.48 -13.57
N SER A 4 8.50 -0.24 -14.03
CA SER A 4 9.41 0.11 -15.11
C SER A 4 10.42 1.14 -14.64
N GLU A 5 11.69 0.74 -14.67
CA GLU A 5 12.83 1.59 -14.33
C GLU A 5 13.71 1.71 -15.57
N ASN A 6 13.96 2.94 -16.01
CA ASN A 6 14.76 3.23 -17.21
C ASN A 6 14.29 2.46 -18.46
N GLY A 7 12.98 2.25 -18.60
CA GLY A 7 12.37 1.53 -19.73
C GLY A 7 12.50 0.01 -19.65
N LYS A 8 13.09 -0.55 -18.58
CA LYS A 8 13.14 -2.00 -18.33
C LYS A 8 12.09 -2.37 -17.30
N VAL A 9 11.47 -3.53 -17.48
CA VAL A 9 10.56 -4.10 -16.49
C VAL A 9 11.39 -4.74 -15.38
N THR A 10 11.16 -4.32 -14.14
CA THR A 10 11.81 -4.87 -12.96
C THR A 10 10.78 -5.52 -12.03
N PRO A 11 11.14 -6.61 -11.33
CA PRO A 11 10.25 -7.19 -10.33
C PRO A 11 9.94 -6.20 -9.19
N PRO A 12 8.72 -6.23 -8.64
CA PRO A 12 8.39 -5.53 -7.39
C PRO A 12 9.39 -5.89 -6.30
N SER A 13 9.80 -4.89 -5.52
CA SER A 13 10.76 -5.07 -4.43
C SER A 13 10.33 -4.23 -3.23
N HIS A 14 10.85 -4.58 -2.06
CA HIS A 14 10.64 -3.84 -0.83
C HIS A 14 11.03 -2.35 -0.98
N GLN A 15 12.18 -2.08 -1.63
CA GLN A 15 12.65 -0.71 -1.88
C GLN A 15 11.62 0.12 -2.66
N HIS A 16 10.99 -0.44 -3.70
CA HIS A 16 9.96 0.27 -4.45
C HIS A 16 8.74 0.62 -3.60
N SER A 17 8.39 -0.24 -2.63
CA SER A 17 7.32 0.03 -1.66
C SER A 17 7.69 1.21 -0.75
N GLU A 18 8.90 1.19 -0.19
CA GLU A 18 9.42 2.26 0.68
C GLU A 18 9.49 3.61 -0.04
N GLU A 19 10.05 3.66 -1.25
CA GLU A 19 10.14 4.89 -2.06
C GLU A 19 8.76 5.49 -2.33
N LEU A 20 7.75 4.66 -2.58
CA LEU A 20 6.38 5.12 -2.80
C LEU A 20 5.71 5.63 -1.52
N ILE A 21 6.02 5.02 -0.36
CA ILE A 21 5.57 5.49 0.95
C ILE A 21 6.19 6.86 1.26
N GLU A 22 7.50 7.02 1.06
CA GLU A 22 8.20 8.29 1.25
C GLU A 22 7.62 9.40 0.36
N PHE A 23 7.40 9.08 -0.92
CA PHE A 23 6.74 9.98 -1.86
C PHE A 23 5.33 10.35 -1.38
N ALA A 24 4.51 9.39 -0.94
CA ALA A 24 3.17 9.65 -0.47
C ALA A 24 3.15 10.58 0.77
N ILE A 25 4.11 10.41 1.69
CA ILE A 25 4.27 11.25 2.87
C ILE A 25 4.68 12.68 2.48
N ASP A 26 5.67 12.83 1.62
CA ASP A 26 6.11 14.14 1.10
C ASP A 26 4.95 14.85 0.39
N TYR A 27 4.26 14.14 -0.51
CA TYR A 27 3.13 14.65 -1.26
C TYR A 27 2.01 15.15 -0.34
N LEU A 28 1.67 14.37 0.70
CA LEU A 28 0.64 14.75 1.66
C LEU A 28 1.02 16.01 2.43
N LYS A 29 2.27 16.11 2.87
CA LYS A 29 2.76 17.22 3.71
C LYS A 29 2.99 18.51 2.92
N ASN A 30 3.61 18.40 1.75
CA ASN A 30 4.26 19.52 1.08
C ASN A 30 3.51 20.01 -0.18
N ASN A 31 2.63 19.21 -0.78
CA ASN A 31 1.92 19.61 -2.00
C ASN A 31 0.68 20.50 -1.73
N LYS A 32 0.86 21.60 -1.00
CA LYS A 32 -0.21 22.51 -0.55
C LYS A 32 -0.94 23.24 -1.68
N LYS A 33 -0.43 23.18 -2.92
CA LYS A 33 -1.11 23.71 -4.11
C LYS A 33 -2.40 22.94 -4.41
N GLN A 34 -2.51 21.69 -3.96
CA GLN A 34 -3.73 20.89 -4.07
C GLN A 34 -4.58 20.94 -2.81
N GLY A 35 -5.89 20.81 -3.00
CA GLY A 35 -6.85 20.71 -1.89
C GLY A 35 -6.54 19.52 -0.99
N LEU A 36 -6.84 19.65 0.30
CA LEU A 36 -6.52 18.60 1.30
C LEU A 36 -7.14 17.24 0.94
N MET A 37 -8.41 17.22 0.53
CA MET A 37 -9.09 15.98 0.12
C MET A 37 -8.45 15.32 -1.11
N GLN A 38 -7.95 16.12 -2.06
CA GLN A 38 -7.25 15.59 -3.23
C GLN A 38 -5.93 14.93 -2.84
N ARG A 39 -5.17 15.57 -1.94
CA ARG A 39 -3.94 14.99 -1.39
C ARG A 39 -4.22 13.69 -0.65
N ILE A 40 -5.21 13.68 0.26
CA ILE A 40 -5.61 12.48 1.00
C ILE A 40 -5.96 11.34 0.03
N GLY A 41 -6.85 11.58 -0.93
CA GLY A 41 -7.28 10.56 -1.88
C GLY A 41 -6.12 10.00 -2.73
N ARG A 42 -5.22 10.86 -3.20
CA ARG A 42 -4.03 10.43 -3.96
C ARG A 42 -3.07 9.60 -3.10
N CYS A 43 -2.79 10.04 -1.87
CA CYS A 43 -1.91 9.31 -0.96
C CYS A 43 -2.49 7.95 -0.55
N MET A 44 -3.82 7.84 -0.36
CA MET A 44 -4.46 6.54 -0.16
C MET A 44 -4.20 5.59 -1.35
N GLY A 45 -4.28 6.08 -2.58
CA GLY A 45 -3.96 5.31 -3.77
C GLY A 45 -2.48 4.89 -3.85
N TYR A 46 -1.55 5.80 -3.55
CA TYR A 46 -0.12 5.46 -3.49
C TYR A 46 0.19 4.38 -2.45
N LEU A 47 -0.40 4.50 -1.25
CA LEU A 47 -0.22 3.51 -0.19
C LEU A 47 -0.87 2.15 -0.52
N GLN A 48 -1.98 2.12 -1.27
CA GLN A 48 -2.55 0.87 -1.79
C GLN A 48 -1.59 0.17 -2.76
N VAL A 49 -0.96 0.93 -3.65
CA VAL A 49 0.03 0.40 -4.60
C VAL A 49 1.29 -0.09 -3.88
N ALA A 50 1.77 0.64 -2.86
CA ALA A 50 2.89 0.22 -2.03
C ALA A 50 2.62 -1.12 -1.32
N ALA A 51 1.42 -1.28 -0.74
CA ALA A 51 1.00 -2.53 -0.10
C ALA A 51 0.95 -3.71 -1.09
N GLU A 52 0.47 -3.49 -2.33
CA GLU A 52 0.49 -4.53 -3.37
C GLU A 52 1.93 -4.89 -3.79
N ILE A 53 2.82 -3.91 -3.93
CA ILE A 53 4.25 -4.13 -4.23
C ILE A 53 4.91 -4.97 -3.13
N GLU A 54 4.70 -4.61 -1.87
CA GLU A 54 5.26 -5.32 -0.72
C GLU A 54 4.77 -6.77 -0.65
N ALA A 55 3.48 -6.98 -0.90
CA ALA A 55 2.89 -8.30 -0.93
C ALA A 55 3.47 -9.18 -2.06
N LEU A 56 3.69 -8.60 -3.25
CA LEU A 56 4.35 -9.33 -4.35
C LEU A 56 5.84 -9.58 -4.06
N ALA A 57 6.54 -8.61 -3.47
CA ALA A 57 7.96 -8.73 -3.14
C ALA A 57 8.23 -9.79 -2.06
N SER A 58 7.29 -9.96 -1.12
CA SER A 58 7.35 -11.03 -0.10
C SER A 58 6.96 -12.41 -0.62
N GLY A 59 6.41 -12.51 -1.83
CA GLY A 59 5.97 -13.78 -2.42
C GLY A 59 4.58 -14.23 -1.94
N ALA A 60 3.75 -13.31 -1.43
CA ALA A 60 2.38 -13.62 -1.00
C ALA A 60 1.47 -14.11 -2.14
N ASP A 61 1.85 -13.89 -3.39
CA ASP A 61 1.18 -14.43 -4.58
C ASP A 61 1.44 -15.93 -4.79
N LYS A 62 2.52 -16.45 -4.21
CA LYS A 62 3.01 -17.83 -4.41
C LYS A 62 2.84 -18.71 -3.17
N ASP A 63 2.79 -18.10 -1.99
CA ASP A 63 2.72 -18.82 -0.71
C ASP A 63 1.54 -18.31 0.13
N SER A 64 0.58 -19.20 0.38
CA SER A 64 -0.61 -18.92 1.18
C SER A 64 -0.31 -18.59 2.63
N VAL A 65 0.74 -19.18 3.22
CA VAL A 65 1.14 -18.92 4.61
C VAL A 65 1.73 -17.52 4.72
N VAL A 66 2.60 -17.14 3.77
CA VAL A 66 3.13 -15.76 3.68
C VAL A 66 2.01 -14.76 3.47
N ARG A 67 1.06 -15.07 2.58
CA ARG A 67 -0.12 -14.25 2.32
C ARG A 67 -0.95 -14.01 3.57
N GLU A 68 -1.28 -15.07 4.31
CA GLU A 68 -2.07 -14.97 5.53
C GLU A 68 -1.36 -14.15 6.62
N ALA A 69 -0.06 -14.38 6.80
CA ALA A 69 0.76 -13.61 7.73
C ALA A 69 0.76 -12.11 7.37
N LEU A 70 1.01 -11.78 6.10
CA LEU A 70 1.04 -10.40 5.63
C LEU A 70 -0.33 -9.71 5.74
N LEU A 71 -1.41 -10.40 5.35
CA LEU A 71 -2.76 -9.85 5.47
C LEU A 71 -3.14 -9.59 6.93
N ARG A 72 -2.70 -10.45 7.86
CA ARG A 72 -2.90 -10.24 9.30
C ARG A 72 -2.13 -9.03 9.80
N ASP A 73 -0.87 -8.87 9.39
CA ASP A 73 -0.05 -7.74 9.80
C ASP A 73 -0.54 -6.41 9.20
N PHE A 74 -1.08 -6.47 7.97
CA PHE A 74 -1.72 -5.33 7.30
C PHE A 74 -3.04 -4.93 7.98
N ASP A 75 -3.77 -5.89 8.57
CA ASP A 75 -5.02 -5.65 9.31
C ASP A 75 -4.77 -5.09 10.73
N ASN A 76 -4.03 -3.99 10.81
CA ASN A 76 -3.61 -3.37 12.07
C ASN A 76 -4.13 -1.92 12.17
N PRO A 77 -5.40 -1.72 12.58
CA PRO A 77 -5.99 -0.38 12.68
C PRO A 77 -5.30 0.45 13.77
N PRO A 78 -5.18 1.78 13.62
CA PRO A 78 -4.48 2.64 14.57
C PRO A 78 -5.23 2.87 15.91
N PHE A 79 -6.34 2.15 16.13
CA PHE A 79 -7.23 2.36 17.28
C PHE A 79 -7.11 1.21 18.29
N LYS A 80 -7.05 1.55 19.58
CA LYS A 80 -7.07 0.56 20.68
C LYS A 80 -8.37 -0.25 20.72
N LYS A 81 -9.49 0.36 20.33
CA LYS A 81 -10.78 -0.29 20.14
C LYS A 81 -11.28 0.11 18.77
N VAL A 82 -11.43 -0.87 17.88
CA VAL A 82 -11.87 -0.63 16.51
C VAL A 82 -13.32 -0.13 16.52
N PRO A 83 -13.61 1.05 15.93
CA PRO A 83 -14.98 1.54 15.81
C PRO A 83 -15.88 0.56 15.05
N ALA A 84 -17.16 0.45 15.44
CA ALA A 84 -18.10 -0.48 14.80
C ALA A 84 -18.32 -0.23 13.29
N TYR A 85 -18.05 0.99 12.82
CA TYR A 85 -18.15 1.41 11.43
C TYR A 85 -16.79 1.53 10.73
N TRP A 86 -15.72 1.01 11.34
CA TRP A 86 -14.41 0.99 10.71
C TRP A 86 -14.46 0.08 9.48
N LEU A 87 -14.21 0.67 8.33
CA LEU A 87 -14.01 -0.07 7.10
C LEU A 87 -12.55 -0.51 7.07
N HIS A 88 -12.30 -1.72 6.58
CA HIS A 88 -10.97 -2.21 6.26
C HIS A 88 -10.75 -2.15 4.72
N PRO A 89 -10.82 -0.96 4.09
CA PRO A 89 -10.82 -0.87 2.63
C PRO A 89 -9.49 -1.33 2.05
N GLY A 90 -8.37 -1.06 2.73
CA GLY A 90 -7.05 -1.52 2.32
C GLY A 90 -6.94 -3.05 2.33
N LEU A 91 -7.41 -3.71 3.39
CA LEU A 91 -7.37 -5.17 3.50
C LEU A 91 -8.28 -5.84 2.48
N THR A 92 -9.50 -5.32 2.33
CA THR A 92 -10.47 -5.82 1.35
C THR A 92 -9.92 -5.69 -0.06
N TYR A 93 -9.31 -4.55 -0.38
CA TYR A 93 -8.62 -4.34 -1.65
C TYR A 93 -7.49 -5.35 -1.85
N LEU A 94 -6.57 -5.46 -0.88
CA LEU A 94 -5.38 -6.29 -1.02
C LEU A 94 -5.72 -7.77 -1.19
N LYS A 95 -6.73 -8.28 -0.47
CA LYS A 95 -7.25 -9.65 -0.62
C LYS A 95 -7.69 -10.00 -2.05
N VAL A 96 -8.15 -9.03 -2.84
CA VAL A 96 -8.60 -9.25 -4.23
C VAL A 96 -7.44 -9.18 -5.23
N ARG A 97 -6.30 -8.59 -4.82
CA ARG A 97 -5.19 -8.23 -5.71
C ARG A 97 -4.01 -9.19 -5.65
N ILE A 98 -3.82 -9.84 -4.51
CA ILE A 98 -2.83 -10.90 -4.29
C ILE A 98 -3.52 -12.25 -4.22
#